data_AF-E1YAB8-F1
#
_entry.id   AF-E1YAB8-F1
#
_cell.length_a   1.000
_cell.length_b   1.000
_cell.length_c   1.000
_cell.angle_alpha   90.00
_cell.angle_beta   90.00
_cell.angle_gamma   90.00
#
_symmetry.space_group_name_H-M   'P 1'
#
loop_
_entity.id
_entity.type
_entity.pdbx_description
1 polymer ?
#
loop_
_entity_poly.entity_id
_entity_poly.type
_entity_poly.pdbx_seq_one_letter_code
_entity_poly.pdbx_strand_id
1 'polypeptide(L)'
;MITPLLFVGMELASTADLMPFYMRVRAKGVEFSPNMLLIGISGNTLTVFDIYAGVISKKEGINTVVLAAGNRADDQLYKELKGKVRQLHRVGDCVSPRRALEAIYEGYNLGRIL
;
A
#
# COMPACT_ATOMS: atom_id res chain seq x y z
N MET A 1 -12.76 6.05 -4.30
CA MET A 1 -11.49 5.33 -4.11
C MET A 1 -10.97 4.90 -5.46
N ILE A 2 -9.79 5.36 -5.84
CA ILE A 2 -9.16 5.11 -7.14
C ILE A 2 -8.08 4.04 -6.94
N THR A 3 -8.01 3.05 -7.82
CA THR A 3 -6.97 2.03 -7.81
C THR A 3 -6.75 1.46 -9.22
N PRO A 4 -5.50 1.14 -9.60
CA PRO A 4 -5.22 0.47 -10.86
C PRO A 4 -5.51 -1.04 -10.81
N LEU A 5 -6.00 -1.58 -9.69
CA LEU A 5 -6.32 -3.00 -9.55
C LEU A 5 -7.72 -3.30 -10.13
N LEU A 6 -7.95 -4.58 -10.49
CA LEU A 6 -9.22 -5.06 -11.07
C LEU A 6 -10.45 -4.71 -10.22
N PHE A 7 -10.28 -4.70 -8.90
CA PHE A 7 -11.29 -4.27 -7.95
C PHE A 7 -10.62 -3.73 -6.68
N VAL A 8 -11.36 -2.88 -5.97
CA VAL A 8 -10.90 -2.28 -4.71
C VAL A 8 -10.75 -3.38 -3.66
N GLY A 9 -9.60 -3.43 -2.98
CA GLY A 9 -9.34 -4.42 -1.94
C GLY A 9 -9.00 -5.81 -2.48
N MET A 10 -8.37 -5.91 -3.66
CA MET A 10 -8.00 -7.17 -4.31
C MET A 10 -7.37 -8.21 -3.35
N GLU A 11 -6.49 -7.77 -2.46
CA GLU A 11 -5.83 -8.69 -1.54
C GLU A 11 -6.76 -9.30 -0.48
N LEU A 12 -7.84 -8.59 -0.12
CA LEU A 12 -8.85 -9.07 0.84
C LEU A 12 -9.66 -10.25 0.30
N ALA A 13 -9.60 -10.51 -1.02
CA ALA A 13 -10.19 -11.71 -1.60
C ALA A 13 -9.52 -12.98 -1.05
N SER A 14 -8.21 -12.92 -0.74
CA SER A 14 -7.45 -14.07 -0.24
C SER A 14 -7.71 -14.40 1.23
N THR A 15 -8.29 -13.46 2.00
CA THR A 15 -8.53 -13.60 3.44
C THR A 15 -10.01 -13.72 3.80
N ALA A 16 -10.90 -13.84 2.81
CA ALA A 16 -12.36 -13.81 2.96
C ALA A 16 -12.93 -12.51 3.56
N ASP A 17 -12.13 -11.46 3.68
CA ASP A 17 -12.54 -10.16 4.23
C ASP A 17 -13.21 -9.24 3.20
N LEU A 18 -13.17 -9.60 1.91
CA LEU A 18 -13.67 -8.76 0.83
C LEU A 18 -15.14 -8.39 0.98
N MET A 19 -16.02 -9.39 1.19
CA MET A 19 -17.46 -9.19 1.35
C MET A 19 -17.80 -8.28 2.55
N PRO A 20 -17.34 -8.57 3.78
CA PRO A 20 -17.65 -7.72 4.93
C PRO A 20 -17.02 -6.32 4.79
N PHE A 21 -15.87 -6.17 4.13
CA PHE A 21 -15.31 -4.86 3.78
C PHE A 21 -16.24 -4.08 2.83
N TYR A 22 -16.72 -4.70 1.74
CA TYR A 22 -17.63 -4.05 0.78
C TYR A 22 -18.92 -3.62 1.45
N MET A 23 -19.55 -4.49 2.25
CA MET A 23 -20.78 -4.16 2.98
C MET A 23 -20.60 -2.90 3.84
N ARG A 24 -19.54 -2.83 4.65
CA ARG A 24 -19.30 -1.69 5.56
C ARG A 24 -18.97 -0.40 4.80
N VAL A 25 -18.15 -0.48 3.76
CA VAL A 25 -17.65 0.70 3.05
C VAL A 25 -18.69 1.25 2.09
N ARG A 26 -19.43 0.38 1.40
CA ARG A 26 -20.50 0.80 0.48
C ARG A 26 -21.72 1.33 1.23
N ALA A 27 -22.04 0.80 2.41
CA ALA A 27 -23.07 1.38 3.29
C ALA A 27 -22.78 2.84 3.71
N LYS A 28 -21.51 3.27 3.65
CA LYS A 28 -21.09 4.67 3.90
C LYS A 28 -21.06 5.54 2.64
N GLY A 29 -21.56 5.05 1.51
CA GLY A 29 -21.62 5.81 0.25
C GLY A 29 -20.29 5.93 -0.51
N VAL A 30 -19.28 5.10 -0.20
CA VAL A 30 -17.99 5.20 -0.87
C VAL A 30 -18.08 4.69 -2.32
N GLU A 31 -17.74 5.57 -3.25
CA GLU A 31 -17.61 5.24 -4.67
C GLU A 31 -16.27 4.53 -4.94
N PHE A 32 -16.33 3.45 -5.73
CA PHE A 32 -15.15 2.70 -6.16
C PHE A 32 -14.90 2.97 -7.65
N SER A 33 -13.67 3.32 -7.98
CA SER A 33 -13.19 3.53 -9.35
C SER A 33 -11.97 2.62 -9.56
N PRO A 34 -12.17 1.30 -9.74
CA PRO A 34 -11.10 0.38 -10.08
C PRO A 34 -10.59 0.62 -11.50
N ASN A 35 -9.47 0.01 -11.87
CA ASN A 35 -8.84 0.13 -13.19
C ASN A 35 -8.38 1.56 -13.55
N MET A 36 -8.36 2.47 -12.58
CA MET A 36 -7.98 3.87 -12.78
C MET A 36 -6.67 4.13 -12.04
N LEU A 37 -5.65 4.55 -12.76
CA LEU A 37 -4.38 4.98 -12.21
C LEU A 37 -4.38 6.50 -12.01
N LEU A 38 -4.05 6.96 -10.80
CA LEU A 38 -3.81 8.38 -10.56
C LEU A 38 -2.42 8.74 -11.11
N ILE A 39 -2.37 9.65 -12.09
CA ILE A 39 -1.12 10.06 -12.76
C ILE A 39 -0.76 11.52 -12.53
N GLY A 40 -1.64 12.31 -11.91
CA GLY A 40 -1.33 13.69 -11.55
C GLY A 40 -2.35 14.30 -10.59
N ILE A 41 -1.90 15.28 -9.82
CA ILE A 41 -2.72 16.10 -8.91
C ILE A 41 -2.34 17.57 -9.19
N SER A 42 -3.32 18.40 -9.52
CA SER A 42 -3.12 19.85 -9.73
C SER A 42 -4.30 20.61 -9.14
N GLY A 43 -4.04 21.39 -8.09
CA GLY A 43 -5.10 22.08 -7.34
C GLY A 43 -6.13 21.09 -6.80
N ASN A 44 -7.39 21.27 -7.20
CA ASN A 44 -8.53 20.40 -6.84
C ASN A 44 -8.88 19.37 -7.94
N THR A 45 -7.97 19.15 -8.90
CA THR A 45 -8.18 18.29 -10.06
C THR A 45 -7.19 17.15 -10.10
N LEU A 46 -7.71 15.93 -10.26
CA LEU A 46 -6.95 14.71 -10.47
C LEU A 46 -6.88 14.40 -11.96
N THR A 47 -5.70 14.03 -12.44
CA THR A 47 -5.52 13.40 -13.75
C THR A 47 -5.46 11.89 -13.55
N VAL A 48 -6.40 11.17 -14.16
CA VAL A 48 -6.53 9.72 -14.03
C VAL A 48 -6.44 9.04 -15.39
N PHE A 49 -5.78 7.88 -15.42
CA PHE A 49 -5.59 7.07 -16.61
C PHE A 49 -6.36 5.76 -16.45
N ASP A 50 -7.28 5.48 -17.37
CA ASP A 50 -7.93 4.18 -17.46
C ASP A 50 -6.96 3.17 -18.09
N ILE A 51 -6.57 2.15 -17.32
CA ILE A 51 -5.52 1.21 -17.71
C ILE A 51 -5.95 0.26 -18.84
N TYR A 52 -7.25 0.12 -19.10
CA TYR A 52 -7.77 -0.75 -20.16
C TYR A 52 -8.18 0.06 -21.39
N ALA A 53 -8.83 1.20 -21.19
CA ALA A 53 -9.23 2.07 -22.30
C ALA A 53 -8.06 2.88 -22.86
N GLY A 54 -6.97 3.05 -22.10
CA GLY A 54 -5.83 3.87 -22.50
C GLY A 54 -6.17 5.38 -22.53
N VAL A 55 -7.25 5.78 -21.84
CA VAL A 55 -7.76 7.16 -21.88
C VAL A 55 -7.36 7.91 -20.63
N ILE A 56 -6.90 9.15 -20.82
CA ILE A 56 -6.67 10.10 -19.74
C ILE A 56 -7.91 10.97 -19.56
N SER A 57 -8.38 11.09 -18.32
CA SER A 57 -9.48 11.98 -17.95
C SER A 57 -9.13 12.80 -16.71
N LYS A 58 -9.94 13.85 -16.46
CA LYS A 58 -9.81 14.70 -15.29
C LYS A 58 -10.99 14.49 -14.35
N LYS A 59 -10.72 14.46 -13.05
CA LYS A 59 -11.73 14.50 -11.98
C LYS A 59 -11.53 15.76 -11.15
N GLU A 60 -12.49 16.67 -11.21
CA GLU A 60 -12.44 17.98 -10.55
C GLU A 60 -13.19 17.98 -9.22
N GLY A 61 -13.06 19.06 -8.44
CA GLY A 61 -13.80 19.24 -7.20
C GLY A 61 -13.30 18.39 -6.02
N ILE A 62 -12.06 17.89 -6.08
CA ILE A 62 -11.46 17.08 -5.01
C ILE A 62 -10.72 18.00 -4.04
N ASN A 63 -11.20 18.10 -2.80
CA ASN A 63 -10.58 18.95 -1.78
C ASN A 63 -9.41 18.28 -1.05
N THR A 64 -9.38 16.95 -1.01
CA THR A 64 -8.37 16.21 -0.26
C THR A 64 -8.05 14.91 -0.96
N VAL A 65 -6.76 14.61 -1.05
CA VAL A 65 -6.24 13.35 -1.59
C VAL A 65 -5.48 12.65 -0.48
N VAL A 66 -5.90 11.43 -0.16
CA VAL A 66 -5.18 10.55 0.76
C VAL A 66 -4.48 9.48 -0.08
N LEU A 67 -3.14 9.48 -0.05
CA LEU A 67 -2.33 8.53 -0.80
C LEU A 67 -2.01 7.30 0.05
N ALA A 68 -2.63 6.17 -0.30
CA ALA A 68 -2.26 4.84 0.21
C ALA A 68 -1.32 4.15 -0.79
N ALA A 69 -0.11 4.71 -0.97
CA ALA A 69 0.82 4.36 -2.06
C ALA A 69 1.99 3.45 -1.62
N GLY A 70 1.80 2.69 -0.54
CA GLY A 70 2.82 1.82 0.04
C GLY A 70 3.70 2.50 1.08
N ASN A 71 4.56 1.70 1.70
CA ASN A 71 5.45 2.11 2.78
C ASN A 71 6.90 2.21 2.29
N ARG A 72 7.71 3.00 3.01
CA ARG A 72 9.16 3.08 2.81
C ARG A 72 9.87 2.43 4.00
N ALA A 73 10.90 1.64 3.74
CA ALA A 73 11.74 1.08 4.80
C ALA A 73 12.39 2.20 5.62
N ASP A 74 12.31 2.10 6.94
CA ASP A 74 13.08 2.91 7.88
C ASP A 74 14.19 2.05 8.49
N ASP A 75 15.40 2.19 7.96
CA ASP A 75 16.60 1.46 8.38
C ASP A 75 17.67 2.40 8.95
N GLN A 76 17.30 3.61 9.40
CA GLN A 76 18.24 4.62 9.84
C GLN A 76 19.11 4.12 11.01
N LEU A 77 18.48 3.56 12.05
CA LEU A 77 19.20 3.04 13.22
C LEU A 77 20.18 1.92 12.84
N TYR A 78 19.78 1.04 11.91
CA TYR A 78 20.67 -0.01 11.40
C TYR A 78 21.91 0.59 10.73
N LYS A 79 21.73 1.60 9.88
CA LYS A 79 22.85 2.29 9.21
C LYS A 79 23.78 2.96 10.22
N GLU A 80 23.22 3.59 11.26
CA GLU A 80 23.99 4.28 12.30
C GLU A 80 24.84 3.34 13.16
N LEU A 81 24.39 2.09 13.39
CA LEU A 81 25.09 1.08 14.19
C LEU A 81 26.01 0.18 13.37
N LYS A 82 25.87 0.15 12.04
CA LYS A 82 26.64 -0.73 11.17
C LYS A 82 28.15 -0.48 11.33
N GLY A 83 28.88 -1.52 11.71
CA GLY A 83 30.32 -1.46 11.98
C GLY A 83 30.72 -0.96 13.37
N LYS A 84 29.77 -0.59 14.23
CA LYS A 84 30.02 -0.09 15.60
C LYS A 84 29.75 -1.11 16.70
N VAL A 85 29.05 -2.19 16.37
CA VAL A 85 28.67 -3.26 17.33
C VAL A 85 29.06 -4.63 16.80
N ARG A 86 29.28 -5.57 17.72
CA ARG A 86 29.73 -6.94 17.37
C ARG A 86 28.73 -7.72 16.52
N GLN A 87 27.43 -7.55 16.78
CA GLN A 87 26.34 -8.23 16.09
C GLN A 87 25.23 -7.22 15.80
N LEU A 88 24.74 -7.20 14.55
CA LEU A 88 23.70 -6.31 14.11
C LEU A 88 22.87 -6.99 13.03
N HIS A 89 21.56 -7.07 13.24
CA HIS A 89 20.61 -7.66 12.31
C HIS A 89 19.44 -6.72 12.08
N ARG A 90 18.75 -6.91 10.96
CA ARG A 90 17.52 -6.19 10.59
C ARG A 90 16.50 -7.22 10.14
N VAL A 91 15.25 -7.04 10.57
CA VAL A 91 14.12 -7.91 10.23
C VAL A 91 12.84 -7.07 10.15
N GLY A 92 11.87 -7.57 9.38
CA GLY A 92 10.58 -6.92 9.18
C GLY A 92 10.64 -5.75 8.19
N ASP A 93 9.77 -4.77 8.38
CA ASP A 93 9.56 -3.70 7.41
C ASP A 93 10.75 -2.75 7.27
N CYS A 94 11.67 -2.71 8.26
CA CYS A 94 12.94 -1.98 8.12
C CYS A 94 13.88 -2.61 7.07
N VAL A 95 13.64 -3.86 6.67
CA VAL A 95 14.34 -4.51 5.56
C VAL A 95 13.61 -4.24 4.25
N SER A 96 12.33 -4.57 4.21
CA SER A 96 11.46 -4.42 3.04
C SER A 96 10.01 -4.43 3.52
N PRO A 97 9.29 -3.30 3.44
CA PRO A 97 7.89 -3.24 3.85
C PRO A 97 7.03 -4.21 3.06
N ARG A 98 6.29 -5.07 3.76
CA ARG A 98 5.52 -6.18 3.15
C ARG A 98 4.41 -6.64 4.09
N ARG A 99 3.86 -7.84 3.89
CA ARG A 99 2.77 -8.33 4.75
C ARG A 99 3.32 -8.72 6.12
N ALA A 100 2.48 -8.55 7.14
CA ALA A 100 2.83 -8.83 8.53
C ALA A 100 3.39 -10.26 8.74
N LEU A 101 2.80 -11.25 8.07
CA LEU A 101 3.27 -12.65 8.16
C LEU A 101 4.68 -12.83 7.60
N GLU A 102 5.05 -12.12 6.54
CA GLU A 102 6.40 -12.19 5.97
C GLU A 102 7.42 -11.53 6.89
N ALA A 103 7.05 -10.42 7.53
CA ALA A 103 7.87 -9.76 8.56
C ALA A 103 8.09 -10.68 9.77
N ILE A 104 7.03 -11.35 10.24
CA ILE A 104 7.10 -12.35 11.33
C ILE A 104 8.01 -13.52 10.92
N TYR A 105 7.83 -14.05 9.70
CA TYR A 105 8.59 -15.19 9.21
C TYR A 105 10.10 -14.88 9.09
N GLU A 106 10.48 -13.68 8.64
CA GLU A 106 11.88 -13.26 8.60
C GLU A 106 12.49 -13.18 10.01
N GLY A 107 11.75 -12.59 10.96
CA GLY A 107 12.16 -12.54 12.37
C GLY A 107 12.34 -13.94 12.97
N TYR A 108 11.40 -14.84 12.71
CA TYR A 108 11.46 -16.23 13.14
C TYR A 108 12.68 -16.97 12.57
N ASN A 109 12.94 -16.84 11.27
CA ASN A 109 14.08 -17.51 10.63
C ASN A 109 15.42 -17.03 11.19
N LEU A 110 15.58 -15.72 11.38
CA LEU A 110 16.79 -15.17 11.99
C LEU A 110 16.94 -15.69 13.42
N GLY A 111 15.86 -15.68 14.22
CA GLY A 111 15.88 -16.15 15.60
C GLY A 111 16.25 -17.63 15.76
N ARG A 112 16.07 -18.45 14.72
CA ARG A 112 16.46 -19.88 14.73
C ARG A 112 17.94 -20.15 14.48
N ILE A 113 18.65 -19.20 13.89
CA ILE A 113 20.07 -19.36 13.50
C ILE A 113 21.02 -18.54 14.37
N LEU A 114 20.48 -17.74 15.30
CA LEU A 114 21.21 -17.06 16.37
C LEU A 114 21.35 -17.97 17.59
#